data_AF-A0A660A7A4-F1
#
_entry.id   AF-A0A660A7A4-F1
#
_cell.length_a   1.000
_cell.length_b   1.000
_cell.length_c   1.000
_cell.angle_alpha   90.00
_cell.angle_beta   90.00
_cell.angle_gamma   90.00
#
_symmetry.space_group_name_H-M   'P 1'
#
loop_
_entity.id
_entity.type
_entity.pdbx_description
1 polymer ?
#
loop_
_entity_poly.entity_id
_entity_poly.type
_entity_poly.pdbx_seq_one_letter_code
_entity_poly.pdbx_strand_id
1 'polypeptide(L)'
;SFAGQQETYLNVQGIESVLNAVRNCYASLWGNRAVSYRFHQFYDQTSVSIAVVIQEMIESEKSGVLFTVNPVNKKENEMQINASFGLGESVVSGRVTADSYIIDKSGKIAQVNIGSKETQIIYGDKETVEVAVSSDKRKTRALNDREILELMKCGLEIEKHYRMPMDIEWAIKNDIVYILQARAITTLKNSGNDITGNDLIEKYIKGKKIKKDTRE
;
A
#
# COMPACT_ATOMS: atom_id res chain seq x y z
N SER A 1 -9.21 8.14 -4.66
CA SER A 1 -7.75 7.92 -4.48
C SER A 1 -7.23 7.25 -5.74
N PHE A 2 -6.17 7.76 -6.36
CA PHE A 2 -5.58 7.18 -7.58
C PHE A 2 -4.55 6.06 -7.30
N ALA A 3 -4.64 5.40 -6.15
CA ALA A 3 -3.69 4.37 -5.74
C ALA A 3 -3.52 3.28 -6.82
N GLY A 4 -2.27 2.96 -7.14
CA GLY A 4 -1.90 1.90 -8.10
C GLY A 4 -2.28 2.17 -9.55
N GLN A 5 -2.66 3.41 -9.90
CA GLN A 5 -3.03 3.77 -11.28
C GLN A 5 -1.87 4.31 -12.10
N GLN A 6 -0.87 4.91 -11.46
CA GLN A 6 0.34 5.44 -12.11
C GLN A 6 1.53 4.50 -11.94
N GLU A 7 2.54 4.72 -12.76
CA GLU A 7 3.78 3.95 -12.75
C GLU A 7 4.81 4.56 -11.79
N THR A 8 5.60 3.67 -11.18
CA THR A 8 6.76 4.00 -10.35
C THR A 8 7.98 3.31 -10.95
N TYR A 9 9.11 4.02 -10.99
CA TYR A 9 10.37 3.52 -11.53
C TYR A 9 11.42 3.53 -10.41
N LEU A 10 12.11 2.41 -10.23
CA LEU A 10 13.09 2.20 -9.15
C LEU A 10 14.49 1.99 -9.72
N ASN A 11 15.51 2.24 -8.89
CA ASN A 11 16.93 2.12 -9.23
C ASN A 11 17.35 2.90 -10.50
N VAL A 12 16.78 4.09 -10.71
CA VAL A 12 17.08 4.93 -11.87
C VAL A 12 18.36 5.72 -11.63
N GLN A 13 19.36 5.53 -12.48
CA GLN A 13 20.69 6.13 -12.33
C GLN A 13 21.04 7.06 -13.49
N GLY A 14 21.58 8.24 -13.15
CA GLY A 14 22.01 9.25 -14.12
C GLY A 14 20.88 10.19 -14.58
N ILE A 15 21.24 11.44 -14.89
CA ILE A 15 20.28 12.50 -15.19
C ILE A 15 19.37 12.19 -16.39
N GLU A 16 19.93 11.63 -17.46
CA GLU A 16 19.17 11.27 -18.66
C GLU A 16 18.11 10.20 -18.36
N SER A 17 18.46 9.17 -17.58
CA SER A 17 17.54 8.12 -17.16
C SER A 17 16.42 8.69 -16.27
N VAL A 18 16.76 9.60 -15.35
CA VAL A 18 15.77 10.27 -14.49
C VAL A 18 14.79 11.11 -15.33
N LEU A 19 15.29 11.90 -16.27
CA LEU A 19 14.44 12.70 -17.16
C LEU A 19 13.52 11.82 -18.02
N ASN A 20 14.01 10.68 -18.49
CA ASN A 20 13.19 9.70 -19.21
C ASN A 20 12.13 9.06 -18.30
N ALA A 21 12.48 8.68 -17.06
CA ALA A 21 11.52 8.15 -16.10
C ALA A 21 10.42 9.16 -15.77
N VAL A 22 10.76 10.45 -15.62
CA VAL A 22 9.78 11.54 -15.42
C VAL A 22 8.80 11.63 -16.59
N ARG A 23 9.30 11.59 -17.84
CA ARG A 23 8.45 11.57 -19.04
C ARG A 23 7.53 10.35 -19.06
N ASN A 24 8.04 9.19 -18.68
CA ASN A 24 7.24 7.97 -18.61
C ASN A 24 6.17 8.04 -17.51
N CYS A 25 6.46 8.62 -16.35
CA CYS A 25 5.45 8.90 -15.33
C CYS A 25 4.32 9.80 -15.86
N TYR A 26 4.65 10.83 -16.64
CA TYR A 26 3.64 11.66 -17.32
C TYR A 26 2.84 10.86 -18.34
N ALA A 27 3.50 10.02 -19.14
CA ALA A 27 2.82 9.15 -20.10
C ALA A 27 1.89 8.14 -19.41
N SER A 28 2.24 7.65 -18.21
CA SER A 28 1.43 6.69 -17.44
C SER A 28 0.02 7.21 -17.10
N LEU A 29 -0.18 8.54 -17.09
CA LEU A 29 -1.50 9.15 -16.94
C LEU A 29 -2.46 8.72 -18.07
N TRP A 30 -1.95 8.36 -19.23
CA TRP A 30 -2.71 7.91 -20.40
C TRP A 30 -2.70 6.39 -20.56
N GLY A 31 -2.14 5.64 -19.60
CA GLY A 31 -2.20 4.20 -19.59
C GLY A 31 -3.63 3.67 -19.42
N ASN A 32 -3.90 2.47 -19.97
CA ASN A 32 -5.24 1.86 -19.99
C ASN A 32 -5.91 1.83 -18.61
N ARG A 33 -5.14 1.50 -17.55
CA ARG A 33 -5.64 1.46 -16.17
C ARG A 33 -6.09 2.84 -15.69
N ALA A 34 -5.25 3.86 -15.85
CA ALA A 34 -5.52 5.23 -15.43
C ALA A 34 -6.71 5.86 -16.17
N VAL A 35 -6.78 5.68 -17.50
CA VAL A 35 -7.89 6.19 -18.32
C VAL A 35 -9.20 5.51 -17.95
N SER A 36 -9.20 4.17 -17.84
CA SER A 36 -10.38 3.40 -17.44
C SER A 36 -10.87 3.81 -16.04
N TYR A 37 -9.95 3.95 -15.07
CA TYR A 37 -10.30 4.42 -13.73
C TYR A 37 -10.98 5.80 -13.77
N ARG A 38 -10.38 6.76 -14.48
CA ARG A 38 -10.97 8.11 -14.62
C ARG A 38 -12.35 8.08 -15.25
N PHE A 39 -12.52 7.28 -16.29
CA PHE A 39 -13.81 7.13 -16.97
C PHE A 39 -14.90 6.63 -16.00
N HIS A 40 -14.62 5.58 -15.23
CA HIS A 40 -15.57 5.01 -14.28
C HIS A 40 -15.83 5.91 -13.06
N GLN A 41 -14.89 6.80 -12.72
CA GLN A 41 -15.06 7.77 -11.63
C GLN A 41 -15.64 9.11 -12.11
N PHE A 42 -16.01 9.22 -13.40
CA PHE A 42 -16.55 10.44 -14.01
C PHE A 42 -15.62 11.66 -13.91
N TYR A 43 -14.31 11.44 -13.88
CA TYR A 43 -13.33 12.53 -13.99
C TYR A 43 -13.22 13.00 -15.44
N ASP A 44 -13.11 14.31 -15.64
CA ASP A 44 -12.75 14.86 -16.94
C ASP A 44 -11.31 14.45 -17.29
N GLN A 45 -11.16 13.89 -18.48
CA GLN A 45 -9.90 13.33 -18.97
C GLN A 45 -8.83 14.39 -19.19
N THR A 46 -9.23 15.65 -19.40
CA THR A 46 -8.32 16.75 -19.78
C THR A 46 -7.88 17.63 -18.61
N SER A 47 -8.53 17.52 -17.44
CA SER A 47 -8.24 18.34 -16.26
C SER A 47 -7.34 17.67 -15.23
N VAL A 48 -6.76 16.51 -15.53
CA VAL A 48 -5.87 15.81 -14.59
C VAL A 48 -4.41 16.17 -14.83
N SER A 49 -3.74 16.56 -13.76
CA SER A 49 -2.30 16.78 -13.71
C SER A 49 -1.65 15.78 -12.75
N ILE A 50 -0.36 15.50 -12.98
CA ILE A 50 0.45 14.63 -12.12
C ILE A 50 1.72 15.37 -11.72
N ALA A 51 2.10 15.24 -10.45
CA ALA A 51 3.42 15.63 -9.97
C ALA A 51 4.28 14.36 -9.83
N VAL A 52 5.54 14.43 -10.26
CA VAL A 52 6.49 13.32 -10.12
C VAL A 52 7.38 13.61 -8.93
N VAL A 53 7.42 12.68 -7.98
CA VAL A 53 8.35 12.73 -6.84
C VAL A 53 9.63 12.03 -7.24
N ILE A 54 10.75 12.74 -7.17
CA ILE A 54 12.08 12.15 -7.29
C ILE A 54 12.63 12.03 -5.87
N GLN A 55 12.93 10.80 -5.46
CA GLN A 55 13.36 10.47 -4.12
C GLN A 55 14.64 9.63 -4.19
N GLU A 56 15.57 9.88 -3.26
CA GLU A 56 16.74 9.02 -3.09
C GLU A 56 16.30 7.60 -2.74
N MET A 57 16.85 6.62 -3.45
CA MET A 57 16.49 5.23 -3.25
C MET A 57 17.22 4.67 -2.03
N ILE A 58 16.48 3.98 -1.16
CA ILE A 58 17.07 3.27 -0.01
C ILE A 58 17.32 1.82 -0.42
N GLU A 59 18.58 1.40 -0.37
CA GLU A 59 18.98 0.00 -0.53
C GLU A 59 18.65 -0.77 0.74
N SER A 60 17.36 -1.08 0.89
CA SER A 60 16.82 -1.65 2.10
C SER A 60 17.06 -3.15 2.20
N GLU A 61 17.46 -3.59 3.38
CA GLU A 61 17.58 -5.01 3.73
C GLU A 61 16.19 -5.61 4.01
N LYS A 62 15.28 -4.76 4.49
CA LYS A 62 13.90 -5.10 4.86
C LYS A 62 13.00 -3.92 4.53
N SER A 63 11.77 -4.21 4.18
CA SER A 63 10.79 -3.18 3.83
C SER A 63 9.38 -3.70 3.99
N GLY A 64 8.42 -2.79 3.95
CA GLY A 64 7.03 -3.17 3.96
C GLY A 64 6.10 -2.03 4.25
N VAL A 65 4.97 -2.39 4.86
CA VAL A 65 3.85 -1.48 5.10
C VAL A 65 3.44 -1.56 6.56
N LEU A 66 3.12 -0.41 7.17
CA LEU A 66 2.60 -0.27 8.51
C LEU A 66 1.24 0.44 8.44
N PHE A 67 0.22 -0.20 8.98
CA PHE A 67 -1.09 0.40 9.22
C PHE A 67 -1.21 0.76 10.71
N THR A 68 -1.53 2.02 11.00
CA THR A 68 -1.69 2.49 12.39
C THR A 68 -3.01 2.05 13.03
N VAL A 69 -3.87 1.40 12.25
CA VAL A 69 -5.10 0.71 12.69
C VAL A 69 -5.14 -0.63 11.98
N ASN A 70 -5.56 -1.69 12.67
CA ASN A 70 -5.71 -3.02 12.08
C ASN A 70 -6.73 -2.98 10.92
N PRO A 71 -6.30 -3.20 9.66
CA PRO A 71 -7.17 -3.07 8.49
C PRO A 71 -8.19 -4.21 8.37
N VAL A 72 -7.99 -5.33 9.07
CA VAL A 72 -8.87 -6.52 9.01
C VAL A 72 -10.02 -6.40 10.00
N ASN A 73 -9.71 -6.17 11.29
CA ASN A 73 -10.71 -6.12 12.35
C ASN A 73 -11.12 -4.70 12.76
N LYS A 74 -10.47 -3.67 12.22
CA LYS A 74 -10.72 -2.24 12.45
C LYS A 74 -10.50 -1.77 13.90
N LYS A 75 -9.82 -2.54 14.74
CA LYS A 75 -9.49 -2.10 16.10
C LYS A 75 -8.43 -1.00 16.06
N GLU A 76 -8.79 0.17 16.57
CA GLU A 76 -7.91 1.35 16.56
C GLU A 76 -6.71 1.26 17.50
N ASN A 77 -6.75 0.36 18.49
CA ASN A 77 -5.63 0.14 19.41
C ASN A 77 -4.60 -0.87 18.89
N GLU A 78 -4.85 -1.47 17.72
CA GLU A 78 -3.95 -2.44 17.10
C GLU A 78 -3.32 -1.80 15.85
N MET A 79 -2.01 -1.97 15.69
CA MET A 79 -1.26 -1.70 14.46
C MET A 79 -0.95 -3.01 13.74
N GLN A 80 -0.87 -2.97 12.42
CA GLN A 80 -0.41 -4.10 11.61
C GLN A 80 0.83 -3.71 10.82
N ILE A 81 1.92 -4.48 10.97
CA ILE A 81 3.11 -4.37 10.13
C ILE A 81 3.16 -5.60 9.21
N ASN A 82 3.30 -5.36 7.92
CA ASN A 82 3.68 -6.38 6.96
C ASN A 82 5.14 -6.14 6.54
N ALA A 83 5.98 -7.17 6.58
CA ALA A 83 7.41 -7.03 6.29
C ALA A 83 7.97 -8.19 5.45
N SER A 84 8.85 -7.85 4.51
CA SER A 84 9.65 -8.81 3.77
C SER A 84 11.11 -8.34 3.66
N PHE A 85 11.96 -9.18 3.08
CA PHE A 85 13.35 -8.85 2.79
C PHE A 85 13.47 -8.05 1.48
N GLY A 86 14.53 -7.25 1.37
CA GLY A 86 14.82 -6.43 0.19
C GLY A 86 13.94 -5.19 0.07
N LEU A 87 13.70 -4.76 -1.17
CA LEU A 87 12.95 -3.55 -1.54
C LEU A 87 11.43 -3.74 -1.44
N GLY A 88 10.74 -2.65 -1.09
CA GLY A 88 9.32 -2.65 -0.74
C GLY A 88 8.36 -2.94 -1.88
N GLU A 89 8.85 -2.84 -3.12
CA GLU A 89 8.07 -3.06 -4.35
C GLU A 89 7.38 -4.44 -4.36
N SER A 90 8.02 -5.45 -3.77
CA SER A 90 7.47 -6.82 -3.68
C SER A 90 6.28 -6.94 -2.73
N VAL A 91 6.31 -6.20 -1.62
CA VAL A 91 5.26 -6.20 -0.59
C VAL A 91 4.06 -5.39 -1.08
N VAL A 92 4.31 -4.19 -1.62
CA VAL A 92 3.26 -3.29 -2.10
C VAL A 92 2.51 -3.89 -3.29
N SER A 93 3.19 -4.61 -4.18
CA SER A 93 2.55 -5.27 -5.32
C SER A 93 1.86 -6.59 -4.96
N GLY A 94 1.97 -7.07 -3.72
CA GLY A 94 1.47 -8.38 -3.30
C GLY A 94 2.16 -9.58 -3.99
N ARG A 95 3.37 -9.39 -4.51
CA ARG A 95 4.13 -10.47 -5.20
C ARG A 95 4.73 -11.47 -4.22
N VAL A 96 4.92 -11.05 -2.96
CA VAL A 96 5.46 -11.89 -1.90
C VAL A 96 4.48 -12.02 -0.73
N THR A 97 4.36 -13.22 -0.16
CA THR A 97 3.69 -13.40 1.13
C THR A 97 4.65 -12.96 2.24
N ALA A 98 4.47 -11.72 2.68
CA ALA A 98 5.22 -11.08 3.76
C ALA A 98 4.86 -11.66 5.15
N ASP A 99 5.73 -11.42 6.13
CA ASP A 99 5.37 -11.61 7.53
C ASP A 99 4.33 -10.58 7.95
N SER A 100 3.47 -10.94 8.91
CA SER A 100 2.48 -10.05 9.52
C SER A 100 2.66 -10.00 11.02
N TYR A 101 2.76 -8.80 11.58
CA TYR A 101 2.89 -8.53 13.00
C TYR A 101 1.71 -7.67 13.45
N ILE A 102 0.94 -8.15 14.43
CA ILE A 102 -0.10 -7.35 15.09
C ILE A 102 0.45 -6.88 16.43
N ILE A 103 0.40 -5.57 16.64
CA ILE A 103 1.02 -4.91 17.79
C ILE A 103 -0.04 -4.03 18.44
N ASP A 104 -0.20 -4.16 19.75
CA ASP A 104 -1.00 -3.22 20.52
C ASP A 104 -0.23 -1.91 20.68
N LYS A 105 -0.90 -0.75 20.60
CA LYS A 105 -0.25 0.57 20.71
C LYS A 105 0.47 0.80 22.05
N SER A 106 0.27 -0.05 23.06
CA SER A 106 1.08 -0.11 24.28
C SER A 106 2.49 -0.69 24.10
N GLY A 107 2.80 -1.30 22.95
CA GLY A 107 4.09 -1.94 22.66
C GLY A 107 4.08 -3.46 22.74
N LYS A 108 2.95 -4.09 23.08
CA LYS A 108 2.85 -5.55 23.14
C LYS A 108 2.64 -6.15 21.75
N ILE A 109 3.53 -7.07 21.34
CA ILE A 109 3.32 -7.89 20.14
C ILE A 109 2.23 -8.92 20.46
N ALA A 110 1.08 -8.80 19.81
CA ALA A 110 -0.08 -9.67 20.03
C ALA A 110 -0.03 -10.93 19.16
N GLN A 111 0.45 -10.81 17.92
CA GLN A 111 0.51 -11.92 16.98
C GLN A 111 1.68 -11.74 15.99
N VAL A 112 2.32 -12.84 15.64
CA VAL A 112 3.32 -12.92 14.59
C VAL A 112 2.94 -14.07 13.65
N ASN A 113 2.82 -13.77 12.36
CA ASN A 113 2.63 -14.76 11.31
C ASN A 113 3.81 -14.67 10.32
N ILE A 114 4.47 -15.79 10.08
CA ILE A 114 5.65 -15.87 9.20
C ILE A 114 5.18 -16.23 7.79
N GLY A 115 5.39 -15.31 6.84
CA GLY A 115 5.09 -15.51 5.43
C GLY A 115 6.16 -16.33 4.71
N SER A 116 5.84 -16.81 3.50
CA SER A 116 6.75 -17.67 2.72
C SER A 116 8.03 -16.94 2.28
N LYS A 117 7.96 -15.63 2.04
CA LYS A 117 9.09 -14.76 1.66
C LYS A 117 9.98 -15.38 0.58
N GLU A 118 9.39 -16.02 -0.44
CA GLU A 118 10.13 -16.86 -1.40
C GLU A 118 11.16 -16.09 -2.21
N THR A 119 10.83 -14.85 -2.56
CA THR A 119 11.69 -13.94 -3.31
C THR A 119 11.81 -12.59 -2.60
N GLN A 120 12.84 -11.85 -2.97
CA GLN A 120 13.09 -10.48 -2.56
C GLN A 120 13.59 -9.69 -3.77
N ILE A 121 13.35 -8.38 -3.76
CA ILE A 121 13.86 -7.49 -4.79
C ILE A 121 15.08 -6.77 -4.23
N ILE A 122 16.17 -6.73 -4.99
CA ILE A 122 17.43 -6.06 -4.62
C ILE A 122 17.88 -5.11 -5.73
N TYR A 123 18.93 -4.33 -5.46
CA TYR A 123 19.58 -3.52 -6.47
C TYR A 123 20.27 -4.43 -7.49
N GLY A 124 20.03 -4.16 -8.77
CA GLY A 124 20.90 -4.57 -9.86
C GLY A 124 21.76 -3.40 -10.33
N ASP A 125 22.53 -3.61 -11.40
CA ASP A 125 23.43 -2.61 -11.95
C ASP A 125 22.67 -1.37 -12.48
N LYS A 126 21.57 -1.58 -13.20
CA LYS A 126 20.76 -0.49 -13.82
C LYS A 126 19.26 -0.55 -13.53
N GLU A 127 18.80 -1.62 -12.90
CA GLU A 127 17.40 -1.88 -12.59
C GLU A 127 17.31 -2.69 -11.30
N THR A 128 16.11 -2.92 -10.78
CA THR A 128 15.91 -3.84 -9.66
C THR A 128 15.87 -5.28 -10.17
N VAL A 129 16.34 -6.22 -9.35
CA VAL A 129 16.32 -7.65 -9.71
C VAL A 129 15.64 -8.46 -8.62
N GLU A 130 14.83 -9.43 -9.05
CA GLU A 130 14.18 -10.38 -8.16
C GLU A 130 15.07 -11.60 -7.95
N VAL A 131 15.34 -11.95 -6.70
CA VAL A 131 16.19 -13.08 -6.31
C VAL A 131 15.49 -13.95 -5.27
N ALA A 132 15.79 -15.25 -5.29
CA ALA A 132 15.28 -16.16 -4.28
C ALA A 132 15.87 -15.86 -2.89
N VAL A 133 15.04 -15.88 -1.86
CA VAL A 133 15.48 -15.85 -0.45
C VAL A 133 15.92 -17.27 -0.07
N SER A 134 16.96 -17.43 0.74
CA SER A 134 17.38 -18.76 1.19
C SER A 134 16.30 -19.43 2.06
N SER A 135 16.20 -20.76 2.00
CA SER A 135 15.21 -21.54 2.77
C SER A 135 15.28 -21.26 4.27
N ASP A 136 16.48 -21.02 4.81
CA ASP A 136 16.67 -20.73 6.24
C ASP A 136 16.15 -19.34 6.60
N LYS A 137 16.43 -18.31 5.77
CA LYS A 137 15.90 -16.96 6.00
C LYS A 137 14.38 -16.92 5.92
N ARG A 138 13.75 -17.68 5.01
CA ARG A 138 12.28 -17.73 4.85
C ARG A 138 11.55 -18.15 6.13
N LYS A 139 12.15 -19.07 6.90
CA LYS A 139 11.56 -19.61 8.14
C LYS A 139 11.71 -18.66 9.34
N THR A 140 12.54 -17.64 9.22
CA THR A 140 12.75 -16.64 10.26
C THR A 140 11.86 -15.43 10.05
N ARG A 141 11.56 -14.73 11.14
CA ARG A 141 10.93 -13.41 11.08
C ARG A 141 11.86 -12.41 10.39
N ALA A 142 11.29 -11.59 9.52
CA ALA A 142 11.99 -10.51 8.85
C ALA A 142 12.42 -9.43 9.86
N LEU A 143 11.55 -9.08 10.81
CA LEU A 143 11.79 -8.02 11.78
C LEU A 143 12.13 -8.56 13.16
N ASN A 144 13.12 -7.96 13.82
CA ASN A 144 13.39 -8.16 15.24
C ASN A 144 12.52 -7.25 16.13
N ASP A 145 12.48 -7.50 17.44
CA ASP A 145 11.60 -6.75 18.36
C ASP A 145 11.95 -5.27 18.43
N ARG A 146 13.23 -4.92 18.30
CA ARG A 146 13.67 -3.53 18.30
C ARG A 146 13.13 -2.80 17.07
N GLU A 147 13.25 -3.42 15.89
CA GLU A 147 12.72 -2.85 14.63
C GLU A 147 11.20 -2.71 14.67
N ILE A 148 10.49 -3.70 15.23
CA ILE A 148 9.04 -3.66 15.40
C ILE A 148 8.63 -2.47 16.30
N LEU A 149 9.30 -2.29 17.43
CA LEU A 149 9.02 -1.20 18.35
C LEU A 149 9.36 0.17 17.75
N GLU A 150 10.43 0.26 16.96
CA GLU A 150 10.80 1.51 16.30
C GLU A 150 9.79 1.91 15.24
N LEU A 151 9.36 0.96 14.40
CA LEU A 151 8.29 1.17 13.42
C LEU A 151 6.99 1.59 14.10
N MET A 152 6.63 0.98 15.23
CA MET A 152 5.45 1.36 16.01
C MET A 152 5.54 2.83 16.48
N LYS A 153 6.69 3.26 17.02
CA LYS A 153 6.88 4.66 17.44
C LYS A 153 6.75 5.62 16.26
N CYS A 154 7.38 5.31 15.12
CA CYS A 154 7.23 6.11 13.90
C CYS A 154 5.76 6.20 13.48
N GLY A 155 5.03 5.09 13.48
CA GLY A 155 3.61 5.04 13.16
C GLY A 155 2.76 5.91 14.09
N LEU A 156 3.01 5.86 15.39
CA LEU A 156 2.32 6.69 16.39
C LEU A 156 2.57 8.17 16.18
N GLU A 157 3.82 8.57 15.94
CA GLU A 157 4.17 9.99 15.70
C GLU A 157 3.55 10.50 14.39
N ILE A 158 3.54 9.68 13.33
CA ILE A 158 2.91 10.02 12.05
C ILE A 158 1.39 10.12 12.20
N GLU A 159 0.74 9.15 12.84
CA GLU A 159 -0.71 9.19 13.12
C GLU A 159 -1.09 10.42 13.94
N LYS A 160 -0.31 10.73 14.97
CA LYS A 160 -0.50 11.93 15.80
C LYS A 160 -0.35 13.22 15.00
N HIS A 161 0.63 13.28 14.10
CA HIS A 161 0.84 14.43 13.22
C HIS A 161 -0.36 14.66 12.29
N TYR A 162 -0.84 13.61 11.61
CA TYR A 162 -1.95 13.70 10.67
C TYR A 162 -3.34 13.65 11.33
N ARG A 163 -3.42 13.25 12.60
CA ARG A 163 -4.65 13.09 13.40
C ARG A 163 -5.67 12.15 12.76
N MET A 164 -5.19 11.13 12.06
CA MET A 164 -6.02 10.12 11.43
C MET A 164 -5.22 8.82 11.22
N PRO A 165 -5.90 7.67 11.04
CA PRO A 165 -5.23 6.42 10.71
C PRO A 165 -4.42 6.49 9.42
N MET A 166 -3.19 5.97 9.47
CA MET A 166 -2.21 6.07 8.39
C MET A 166 -1.76 4.69 7.88
N ASP A 167 -1.59 4.61 6.57
CA ASP A 167 -0.93 3.56 5.81
C ASP A 167 0.45 4.09 5.39
N ILE A 168 1.50 3.43 5.87
CA ILE A 168 2.87 3.93 5.85
C ILE A 168 3.77 2.90 5.17
N GLU A 169 4.43 3.30 4.08
CA GLU A 169 5.48 2.50 3.46
C GLU A 169 6.83 2.85 4.09
N TRP A 170 7.61 1.83 4.42
CA TRP A 170 8.87 1.98 5.14
C TRP A 170 9.95 1.05 4.61
N ALA A 171 11.19 1.42 4.90
CA ALA A 171 12.40 0.67 4.59
C ALA A 171 13.35 0.66 5.80
N ILE A 172 14.13 -0.41 5.94
CA ILE A 172 15.22 -0.51 6.93
C ILE A 172 16.52 -0.78 6.18
N LYS A 173 17.54 0.06 6.45
CA LYS A 173 18.93 -0.12 6.00
C LYS A 173 19.84 0.14 7.19
N ASN A 174 20.72 -0.82 7.52
CA ASN A 174 21.67 -0.69 8.63
C ASN A 174 20.96 -0.31 9.94
N ASP A 175 19.86 -1.00 10.24
CA ASP A 175 19.01 -0.75 11.42
C ASP A 175 18.34 0.65 11.50
N ILE A 176 18.44 1.48 10.47
CA ILE A 176 17.77 2.78 10.40
C ILE A 176 16.46 2.63 9.65
N VAL A 177 15.37 3.08 10.27
CA VAL A 177 14.04 3.14 9.66
C VAL A 177 13.91 4.40 8.80
N TYR A 178 13.50 4.22 7.55
CA TYR A 178 13.17 5.28 6.60
C TYR A 178 11.67 5.19 6.27
N ILE A 179 11.01 6.35 6.26
CA ILE A 179 9.61 6.46 5.84
C ILE A 179 9.61 6.88 4.36
N LEU A 180 8.98 6.06 3.53
CA LEU A 180 8.94 6.27 2.08
C LEU A 180 7.66 6.97 1.64
N GLN A 181 6.54 6.62 2.26
CA GLN A 181 5.23 7.20 1.98
C GLN A 181 4.37 7.14 3.23
N ALA A 182 3.50 8.13 3.43
CA ALA A 182 2.43 8.08 4.42
C ALA A 182 1.14 8.62 3.81
N ARG A 183 0.06 7.85 3.90
CA ARG A 183 -1.26 8.23 3.39
C ARG A 183 -2.38 7.83 4.35
N ALA A 184 -3.50 8.53 4.29
CA ALA A 184 -4.65 8.21 5.13
C ALA A 184 -5.29 6.87 4.75
N ILE A 185 -5.70 6.07 5.74
CA ILE A 185 -6.53 4.88 5.50
C ILE A 185 -7.97 5.31 5.24
N THR A 186 -8.41 5.26 3.97
CA THR A 186 -9.76 5.71 3.60
C THR A 186 -10.83 4.62 3.72
N THR A 187 -10.43 3.35 3.81
CA THR A 187 -11.36 2.19 3.85
C THR A 187 -12.09 2.03 5.19
N LEU A 188 -11.57 2.63 6.27
CA LEU A 188 -12.19 2.54 7.60
C LEU A 188 -13.51 3.32 7.70
N LYS A 189 -13.67 4.39 6.92
CA LYS A 189 -14.82 5.31 6.99
C LYS A 189 -16.14 4.77 6.40
N ASN A 190 -16.15 3.62 5.73
CA ASN A 190 -17.35 3.09 5.07
C ASN A 190 -18.27 2.26 6.00
N SER A 191 -18.08 2.27 7.31
CA SER A 191 -18.81 1.39 8.25
C SER A 191 -19.96 2.09 9.00
N GLY A 192 -20.52 3.17 8.44
CA GLY A 192 -21.62 3.94 9.06
C GLY A 192 -22.88 4.05 8.19
N ASN A 193 -22.86 3.52 6.98
CA ASN A 193 -24.00 3.39 6.07
C ASN A 193 -23.72 2.20 5.15
N ASP A 194 -23.80 0.99 5.70
CA ASP A 194 -24.04 -0.19 4.87
C ASP A 194 -25.47 -0.04 4.32
N ILE A 195 -25.61 0.75 3.26
CA ILE A 195 -26.71 0.57 2.33
C ILE A 195 -26.40 -0.76 1.67
N THR A 196 -26.94 -1.83 2.22
CA THR A 196 -26.87 -3.14 1.59
C THR A 196 -27.46 -3.03 0.19
N GLY A 197 -27.02 -3.86 -0.77
CA GLY A 197 -27.63 -3.86 -2.12
C GLY A 197 -29.16 -3.98 -2.09
N ASN A 198 -29.72 -4.57 -1.03
CA ASN A 198 -31.16 -4.63 -0.76
C ASN A 198 -31.80 -3.26 -0.47
N ASP A 199 -31.13 -2.36 0.25
CA ASP A 199 -31.68 -1.02 0.58
C ASP A 199 -31.81 -0.14 -0.67
N LEU A 200 -30.89 -0.26 -1.64
CA LEU A 200 -30.99 0.42 -2.93
C LEU A 200 -32.16 -0.10 -3.76
N ILE A 201 -32.36 -1.42 -3.74
CA ILE A 201 -33.45 -2.09 -4.47
C ILE A 201 -34.81 -1.73 -3.85
N GLU A 202 -34.95 -1.79 -2.53
CA GLU A 202 -36.18 -1.38 -1.85
C GLU A 202 -36.53 0.09 -2.12
N LYS A 203 -35.54 0.97 -2.08
CA LYS A 203 -35.71 2.40 -2.36
C LYS A 203 -36.08 2.66 -3.82
N TYR A 204 -35.63 1.83 -4.76
CA TYR A 204 -35.97 1.90 -6.18
C TYR A 204 -37.37 1.34 -6.49
N ILE A 205 -37.82 0.33 -5.75
CA ILE A 205 -39.14 -0.31 -5.92
C ILE A 205 -40.26 0.50 -5.23
N LYS A 206 -39.95 1.21 -4.13
CA LYS A 206 -40.90 2.02 -3.38
C LYS A 206 -41.39 3.23 -4.20
N GLY A 207 -42.46 3.01 -4.97
CA GLY A 207 -43.14 4.05 -5.76
C GLY A 207 -43.31 3.72 -7.25
N LYS A 208 -42.67 2.66 -7.77
CA LYS A 208 -42.86 2.21 -9.15
C LYS A 208 -43.94 1.13 -9.21
N LYS A 209 -45.13 1.46 -9.70
CA LYS A 209 -46.12 0.45 -10.13
C LYS A 209 -45.52 -0.32 -11.32
N ILE A 210 -45.16 -1.58 -11.11
CA ILE A 210 -44.76 -2.49 -12.17
C ILE A 210 -45.97 -2.64 -13.11
N LYS A 211 -45.89 -2.09 -14.33
CA LYS A 211 -46.89 -2.32 -15.37
C LYS A 211 -46.76 -3.77 -15.85
N LYS A 212 -47.90 -4.45 -15.96
CA LYS A 212 -48.01 -5.91 -16.17
C LYS A 212 -47.74 -6.37 -17.61
N ASP A 213 -46.94 -5.63 -18.39
CA ASP A 213 -46.75 -5.83 -19.83
C ASP A 213 -45.33 -6.22 -20.23
N THR A 214 -44.64 -6.97 -19.38
CA THR A 214 -43.47 -7.75 -19.82
C THR A 214 -43.65 -9.19 -19.36
N ARG A 215 -44.44 -9.92 -20.15
CA ARG A 215 -44.37 -11.38 -20.25
C ARG A 215 -43.64 -11.68 -21.56
N GLU A 216 -42.45 -12.25 -21.45
CA GLU A 216 -41.99 -13.32 -22.33
C GLU A 216 -41.88 -14.58 -21.47
#